data_AF-A0AAW8BCZ5-F1
#
_entry.id   AF-A0AAW8BCZ5-F1
#
_cell.length_a   1.000
_cell.length_b   1.000
_cell.length_c   1.000
_cell.angle_alpha   90.00
_cell.angle_beta   90.00
_cell.angle_gamma   90.00
#
_symmetry.space_group_name_H-M   'P 1'
#
loop_
_entity.id
_entity.type
_entity.pdbx_description
1 polymer ?
#
loop_
_entity_poly.entity_id
_entity_poly.type
_entity_poly.pdbx_seq_one_letter_code
_entity_poly.pdbx_strand_id
1 'polypeptide(L)'
;MKKIALITFIILLIDQVSKFYIKTHFNLGESVPVFPGFKLTFVENPGMAYGFHFGGLIGKYFLVIVRVFLIGGMVYLFSKWLKEGASNYLLIPMSMIFAGAIGNLIDGMFYGMLFDSGTVYDESISRWIEYGGISKVVPFGEGYSTFMKGCVVDMLHFPLVDWNVPANFPLIGGKHIEFFKYIFNVADSAITVGAALLLIFRKKALPNGLDF
;
A
#
# COMPACT_ATOMS: atom_id res chain seq x y z
N MET A 1 -15.76 5.07 -18.92
CA MET A 1 -15.56 3.77 -18.24
C MET A 1 -14.33 3.01 -18.73
N LYS A 2 -14.18 2.71 -20.04
CA LYS A 2 -13.06 1.89 -20.57
C LYS A 2 -11.66 2.28 -20.06
N LYS A 3 -11.30 3.58 -20.11
CA LYS A 3 -10.00 4.09 -19.63
C LYS A 3 -9.76 3.86 -18.13
N ILE A 4 -10.78 4.11 -17.31
CA ILE A 4 -10.72 3.94 -15.84
C ILE A 4 -10.50 2.47 -15.54
N ALA A 5 -11.32 1.60 -16.13
CA ALA A 5 -11.20 0.15 -15.96
C ALA A 5 -9.84 -0.38 -16.42
N LEU A 6 -9.31 0.11 -17.54
CA LEU A 6 -8.00 -0.29 -18.05
C LEU A 6 -6.86 0.11 -17.10
N ILE A 7 -6.84 1.38 -16.64
CA ILE A 7 -5.83 1.87 -15.70
C ILE A 7 -5.91 1.08 -14.40
N THR A 8 -7.12 0.89 -13.86
CA THR A 8 -7.35 0.11 -12.65
C THR A 8 -6.86 -1.32 -12.80
N PHE A 9 -7.19 -1.98 -13.91
CA PHE A 9 -6.78 -3.35 -14.17
C PHE A 9 -5.26 -3.50 -14.25
N ILE A 10 -4.58 -2.62 -14.99
CA ILE A 10 -3.12 -2.69 -15.14
C ILE A 10 -2.42 -2.49 -13.79
N ILE A 11 -2.83 -1.50 -13.02
CA ILE A 11 -2.22 -1.23 -11.70
C ILE A 11 -2.46 -2.40 -10.75
N LEU A 12 -3.69 -2.92 -10.69
CA LEU A 12 -4.01 -4.09 -9.86
C LEU A 12 -3.24 -5.34 -10.28
N LEU A 13 -3.07 -5.56 -11.59
CA LEU A 13 -2.31 -6.70 -12.10
C LEU A 13 -0.85 -6.61 -11.64
N ILE A 14 -0.21 -5.46 -11.80
CA ILE A 14 1.19 -5.26 -11.38
C ILE A 14 1.31 -5.37 -9.85
N ASP A 15 0.40 -4.74 -9.10
CA ASP A 15 0.37 -4.79 -7.64
C ASP A 15 0.23 -6.22 -7.12
N GLN A 16 -0.82 -6.93 -7.55
CA GLN A 16 -1.09 -8.27 -7.03
C GLN A 16 -0.04 -9.29 -7.49
N VAL A 17 0.44 -9.24 -8.74
CA VAL A 17 1.51 -10.14 -9.20
C VAL A 17 2.79 -9.91 -8.40
N SER A 18 3.19 -8.65 -8.19
CA SER A 18 4.40 -8.34 -7.45
C SER A 18 4.31 -8.74 -5.98
N LYS A 19 3.17 -8.51 -5.32
CA LYS A 19 2.92 -8.94 -3.93
C LYS A 19 2.93 -10.46 -3.79
N PHE A 20 2.25 -11.16 -4.70
CA PHE A 20 2.21 -12.61 -4.70
C PHE A 20 3.61 -13.22 -4.89
N TYR A 21 4.40 -12.65 -5.80
CA TYR A 21 5.79 -13.05 -6.00
C TYR A 21 6.62 -12.87 -4.72
N ILE A 22 6.60 -11.67 -4.14
CA ILE A 22 7.36 -11.38 -2.90
C ILE A 22 6.95 -12.34 -1.77
N LYS A 23 5.65 -12.50 -1.53
CA LYS A 23 5.10 -13.35 -0.47
C LYS A 23 5.52 -14.83 -0.58
N THR A 24 5.74 -15.32 -1.81
CA THR A 24 6.05 -16.73 -2.11
C THR A 24 7.51 -17.02 -2.40
N HIS A 25 8.38 -16.00 -2.41
CA HIS A 25 9.80 -16.16 -2.75
C HIS A 25 10.76 -15.54 -1.73
N PHE A 26 10.28 -14.66 -0.85
CA PHE A 26 11.10 -13.96 0.14
C PHE A 26 10.75 -14.42 1.55
N ASN A 27 11.76 -14.48 2.41
CA ASN A 27 11.55 -14.54 3.86
C ASN A 27 11.12 -13.16 4.36
N LEU A 28 10.30 -13.12 5.41
CA LEU A 28 9.93 -11.84 6.02
C LEU A 28 11.18 -11.11 6.52
N GLY A 29 11.31 -9.82 6.19
CA GLY A 29 12.49 -9.00 6.47
C GLY A 29 13.65 -9.17 5.49
N GLU A 30 13.59 -10.13 4.56
CA GLU A 30 14.62 -10.34 3.55
C GLU A 30 14.76 -9.10 2.65
N SER A 31 16.00 -8.71 2.36
CA SER A 31 16.33 -7.56 1.53
C SER A 31 17.29 -7.94 0.42
N VAL A 32 16.85 -7.82 -0.83
CA VAL A 32 17.65 -8.13 -2.03
C VAL A 32 17.93 -6.84 -2.81
N PRO A 33 19.21 -6.45 -3.02
CA PRO A 33 19.55 -5.27 -3.80
C PRO A 33 19.20 -5.49 -5.28
N VAL A 34 18.63 -4.46 -5.93
CA VAL A 34 18.32 -4.50 -7.38
C VAL A 34 19.31 -3.62 -8.15
N PHE A 35 19.50 -2.37 -7.71
CA PHE A 35 20.53 -1.46 -8.22
C PHE A 35 20.90 -0.43 -7.13
N PRO A 36 21.99 0.35 -7.29
CA PRO A 36 22.39 1.33 -6.28
C PRO A 36 21.25 2.29 -5.90
N GLY A 37 20.84 2.29 -4.63
CA GLY A 37 19.73 3.10 -4.12
C GLY A 37 18.34 2.46 -4.20
N PHE A 38 18.20 1.23 -4.71
CA PHE A 38 16.95 0.47 -4.73
C PHE A 38 17.15 -1.00 -4.36
N LYS A 39 16.31 -1.47 -3.44
CA LYS A 39 16.23 -2.88 -3.06
C LYS A 39 14.79 -3.31 -2.87
N LEU A 40 14.57 -4.62 -3.00
CA LEU A 40 13.33 -5.24 -2.60
C LEU A 40 13.48 -5.71 -1.15
N THR A 41 12.65 -5.18 -0.25
CA THR A 41 12.62 -5.61 1.16
C THR A 41 11.23 -6.08 1.50
N PHE A 42 11.06 -7.35 1.84
CA PHE A 42 9.74 -7.89 2.16
C PHE A 42 9.30 -7.50 3.57
N VAL A 43 8.21 -6.77 3.69
CA VAL A 43 7.52 -6.45 4.94
C VAL A 43 6.03 -6.74 4.81
N GLU A 44 5.43 -7.24 5.88
CA GLU A 44 3.99 -7.32 6.02
C GLU A 44 3.47 -6.23 6.94
N ASN A 45 2.59 -5.39 6.40
CA ASN A 45 2.01 -4.27 7.09
C ASN A 45 0.56 -4.56 7.50
N PRO A 46 0.27 -4.80 8.78
CA PRO A 46 -1.09 -5.03 9.24
C PRO A 46 -1.98 -3.78 9.18
N GLY A 47 -1.43 -2.58 8.90
CA GLY A 47 -2.13 -1.31 8.99
C GLY A 47 -1.42 -0.32 9.92
N MET A 48 -0.10 -0.43 10.02
CA MET A 48 0.78 0.44 10.77
C MET A 48 1.27 1.56 9.85
N ALA A 49 1.25 2.78 10.36
CA ALA A 49 1.96 3.90 9.77
C ALA A 49 2.93 4.43 10.83
N TYR A 50 4.20 4.65 10.45
CA TYR A 50 5.22 5.22 11.33
C TYR A 50 5.44 4.45 12.65
N GLY A 51 5.28 3.13 12.66
CA GLY A 51 5.44 2.30 13.87
C GLY A 51 4.29 2.42 14.88
N PHE A 52 3.24 3.20 14.60
CA PHE A 52 2.04 3.24 15.42
C PHE A 52 1.11 2.07 15.04
N HIS A 53 0.83 1.22 16.03
CA HIS A 53 -0.19 0.19 15.92
C HIS A 53 -1.57 0.80 16.15
N PHE A 54 -2.38 0.89 15.09
CA PHE A 54 -3.75 1.35 15.21
C PHE A 54 -4.64 0.23 15.75
N GLY A 55 -4.91 0.22 17.06
CA GLY A 55 -6.04 -0.51 17.69
C GLY A 55 -6.08 -2.04 17.52
N GLY A 56 -4.96 -2.71 17.25
CA GLY A 56 -4.91 -4.18 17.08
C GLY A 56 -5.86 -4.69 15.99
N LEU A 57 -6.58 -5.78 16.27
CA LEU A 57 -7.59 -6.33 15.34
C LEU A 57 -8.79 -5.41 15.11
N ILE A 58 -9.22 -4.64 16.12
CA ILE A 58 -10.34 -3.70 15.96
C ILE A 58 -9.96 -2.62 14.95
N GLY A 59 -8.77 -2.05 15.11
CA GLY A 59 -8.24 -1.07 14.17
C GLY A 59 -8.05 -1.65 12.76
N LYS A 60 -7.62 -2.92 12.66
CA LYS A 60 -7.56 -3.63 11.38
C LYS A 60 -8.91 -3.66 10.67
N TYR A 61 -9.96 -4.12 11.35
CA TYR A 61 -11.31 -4.17 10.77
C TYR A 61 -11.82 -2.78 10.38
N PHE A 62 -11.60 -1.79 11.25
CA PHE A 62 -11.97 -0.41 10.96
C PHE A 62 -11.32 0.12 9.67
N LEU A 63 -10.01 -0.11 9.49
CA LEU A 63 -9.28 0.31 8.29
C LEU A 63 -9.84 -0.35 7.01
N VAL A 64 -10.16 -1.64 7.07
CA VAL A 64 -10.77 -2.36 5.93
C VAL A 64 -12.16 -1.81 5.63
N ILE A 65 -13.01 -1.63 6.63
CA ILE A 65 -14.38 -1.11 6.47
C ILE A 65 -14.36 0.30 5.87
N VAL A 66 -13.51 1.19 6.39
CA VAL A 66 -13.35 2.54 5.85
C VAL A 66 -12.91 2.50 4.39
N ARG A 67 -11.95 1.63 4.03
CA ARG A 67 -11.53 1.47 2.63
C ARG A 67 -12.67 1.01 1.73
N VAL A 68 -13.50 0.06 2.18
CA VAL A 68 -14.69 -0.39 1.42
C VAL A 68 -15.64 0.78 1.17
N PHE A 69 -15.95 1.59 2.19
CA PHE A 69 -16.81 2.76 2.03
C PHE A 69 -16.22 3.80 1.08
N LEU A 70 -14.92 4.11 1.21
CA LEU A 70 -14.24 5.06 0.32
C LEU A 70 -14.25 4.57 -1.14
N ILE A 71 -13.96 3.30 -1.39
CA ILE A 71 -14.02 2.69 -2.73
C ILE A 71 -15.44 2.75 -3.28
N GLY A 72 -16.46 2.43 -2.48
CA GLY A 72 -17.87 2.57 -2.87
C GLY A 72 -18.23 4.02 -3.25
N GLY A 73 -17.78 4.99 -2.45
CA GLY A 73 -17.92 6.41 -2.75
C GLY A 73 -17.23 6.82 -4.06
N MET A 74 -16.04 6.30 -4.33
CA MET A 74 -15.33 6.56 -5.59
C MET A 74 -16.06 5.98 -6.80
N VAL A 75 -16.69 4.81 -6.70
CA VAL A 75 -17.52 4.24 -7.78
C VAL A 75 -18.71 5.16 -8.10
N TYR A 76 -19.38 5.68 -7.07
CA TYR A 76 -20.44 6.66 -7.22
C TYR A 76 -19.93 7.94 -7.89
N LEU A 77 -18.81 8.49 -7.41
CA LEU A 77 -18.21 9.71 -7.96
C LEU A 77 -17.78 9.54 -9.42
N PHE A 78 -17.19 8.41 -9.80
CA PHE A 78 -16.90 8.13 -11.21
C PHE A 78 -18.15 8.12 -12.07
N SER A 79 -19.25 7.56 -11.57
CA SER A 79 -20.52 7.54 -12.30
C SER A 79 -21.07 8.95 -12.52
N LYS A 80 -20.95 9.82 -11.50
CA LYS A 80 -21.31 11.25 -11.60
C LYS A 80 -20.40 11.98 -12.59
N TRP A 81 -19.09 11.94 -12.39
CA TRP A 81 -18.10 12.65 -13.22
C TRP A 81 -18.08 12.21 -14.68
N LEU A 82 -18.37 10.94 -14.98
CA LEU A 82 -18.50 10.48 -16.36
C LEU A 82 -19.73 11.08 -17.06
N LYS A 83 -20.84 11.28 -16.34
CA LYS A 83 -22.05 11.93 -16.90
C LYS A 83 -21.83 13.42 -17.11
N GLU A 84 -21.09 14.05 -16.21
CA GLU A 84 -20.74 15.48 -16.26
C GLU A 84 -19.62 15.81 -17.26
N GLY A 85 -19.06 14.81 -17.95
CA GLY A 85 -18.00 15.02 -18.93
C GLY A 85 -16.66 15.47 -18.32
N ALA A 86 -16.37 15.02 -17.10
CA ALA A 86 -15.17 15.43 -16.36
C ALA A 86 -13.86 15.17 -17.13
N SER A 87 -12.89 16.04 -16.91
CA SER A 87 -11.62 16.03 -17.64
C SER A 87 -10.76 14.80 -17.31
N ASN A 88 -9.89 14.42 -18.25
CA ASN A 88 -8.91 13.36 -18.00
C ASN A 88 -7.94 13.69 -16.87
N TYR A 89 -7.72 14.99 -16.61
CA TYR A 89 -6.90 15.47 -15.49
C TYR A 89 -7.52 15.15 -14.12
N LEU A 90 -8.83 14.88 -14.05
CA LEU A 90 -9.48 14.34 -12.86
C LEU A 90 -9.56 12.81 -12.91
N LEU A 91 -10.07 12.27 -14.02
CA LEU A 91 -10.43 10.84 -14.09
C LEU A 91 -9.22 9.89 -14.05
N ILE A 92 -8.10 10.24 -14.69
CA ILE A 92 -6.91 9.39 -14.72
C ILE A 92 -6.27 9.29 -13.33
N PRO A 93 -5.92 10.41 -12.66
CA PRO A 93 -5.34 10.33 -11.33
C PRO A 93 -6.27 9.68 -10.29
N MET A 94 -7.58 9.99 -10.35
CA MET A 94 -8.57 9.33 -9.48
C MET A 94 -8.62 7.82 -9.72
N SER A 95 -8.48 7.35 -10.97
CA SER A 95 -8.42 5.92 -11.26
C SER A 95 -7.17 5.24 -10.69
N MET A 96 -6.03 5.95 -10.61
CA MET A 96 -4.81 5.43 -9.97
C MET A 96 -4.99 5.29 -8.46
N ILE A 97 -5.56 6.31 -7.81
CA ILE A 97 -5.90 6.26 -6.37
C ILE A 97 -6.87 5.11 -6.10
N PHE A 98 -7.89 4.95 -6.96
CA PHE A 98 -8.89 3.89 -6.84
C PHE A 98 -8.25 2.50 -6.96
N ALA A 99 -7.36 2.33 -7.93
CA ALA A 99 -6.65 1.08 -8.14
C ALA A 99 -5.77 0.71 -6.95
N GLY A 100 -4.99 1.66 -6.42
CA GLY A 100 -4.17 1.40 -5.24
C GLY A 100 -5.00 1.11 -4.00
N ALA A 101 -6.12 1.82 -3.81
CA ALA A 101 -7.03 1.55 -2.70
C ALA A 101 -7.60 0.12 -2.76
N ILE A 102 -7.98 -0.35 -3.96
CA ILE A 102 -8.45 -1.73 -4.16
C ILE A 102 -7.31 -2.73 -3.92
N GLY A 103 -6.11 -2.48 -4.42
CA GLY A 103 -4.97 -3.39 -4.25
C GLY A 103 -4.69 -3.68 -2.77
N ASN A 104 -4.54 -2.63 -1.97
CA ASN A 104 -4.34 -2.77 -0.52
C ASN A 104 -5.58 -3.29 0.24
N LEU A 105 -6.78 -3.15 -0.34
CA LEU A 105 -8.00 -3.75 0.21
C LEU A 105 -8.02 -5.27 -0.01
N ILE A 106 -7.62 -5.74 -1.18
CA ILE A 106 -7.55 -7.17 -1.52
C ILE A 106 -6.66 -7.90 -0.52
N ASP A 107 -5.46 -7.38 -0.26
CA ASP A 107 -4.55 -7.95 0.72
C ASP A 107 -5.20 -8.06 2.10
N GLY A 108 -5.74 -6.92 2.57
CA GLY A 108 -6.37 -6.81 3.88
C GLY A 108 -7.54 -7.79 4.06
N MET A 109 -8.35 -7.99 3.02
CA MET A 109 -9.53 -8.86 3.06
C MET A 109 -9.18 -10.33 2.89
N PHE A 110 -8.25 -10.67 2.00
CA PHE A 110 -8.13 -12.04 1.48
C PHE A 110 -6.79 -12.73 1.76
N TYR A 111 -5.68 -12.03 1.98
CA TYR A 111 -4.38 -12.70 2.08
C TYR A 111 -4.27 -13.64 3.28
N GLY A 112 -4.99 -13.33 4.37
CA GLY A 112 -5.12 -14.24 5.51
C GLY A 112 -5.66 -15.63 5.13
N MET A 113 -6.49 -15.72 4.09
CA MET A 113 -7.16 -16.95 3.66
C MET A 113 -6.46 -17.65 2.48
N LEU A 114 -5.41 -17.06 1.92
CA LEU A 114 -4.76 -17.51 0.67
C LEU A 114 -3.39 -18.14 0.90
N PHE A 115 -2.74 -17.81 2.01
CA PHE A 115 -1.35 -18.18 2.29
C PHE A 115 -1.27 -19.00 3.57
N ASP A 116 -0.39 -20.00 3.64
CA ASP A 116 -0.21 -20.88 4.80
C ASP A 116 0.37 -20.19 6.04
N SER A 117 1.04 -19.04 5.85
CA SER A 117 1.79 -18.34 6.87
C SER A 117 1.77 -16.84 6.62
N GLY A 118 1.80 -16.05 7.69
CA GLY A 118 1.71 -14.60 7.64
C GLY A 118 1.69 -14.00 9.03
N THR A 119 1.88 -12.69 9.10
CA THR A 119 1.89 -11.92 10.34
C THR A 119 0.49 -11.90 10.95
N VAL A 120 0.37 -12.34 12.20
CA VAL A 120 -0.91 -12.47 12.91
C VAL A 120 -0.94 -11.61 14.17
N TYR A 121 -2.12 -11.16 14.59
CA TYR A 121 -2.26 -10.46 15.86
C TYR A 121 -2.53 -11.46 16.98
N ASP A 122 -1.70 -11.43 18.01
CA ASP A 122 -1.88 -12.17 19.25
C ASP A 122 -2.57 -11.26 20.29
N GLU A 123 -3.80 -11.61 20.65
CA GLU A 123 -4.60 -10.86 21.63
C GLU A 123 -4.07 -10.99 23.05
N SER A 124 -3.40 -12.11 23.40
CA SER A 124 -2.91 -12.37 24.76
C SER A 124 -1.78 -11.41 25.16
N ILE A 125 -0.96 -11.01 24.19
CA ILE A 125 0.17 -10.10 24.38
C ILE A 125 0.01 -8.77 23.63
N SER A 126 -1.14 -8.58 22.97
CA SER A 126 -1.51 -7.35 22.25
C SER A 126 -0.46 -6.90 21.22
N ARG A 127 0.08 -7.84 20.44
CA ARG A 127 1.15 -7.59 19.47
C ARG A 127 0.95 -8.37 18.17
N TRP A 128 1.50 -7.82 17.10
CA TRP A 128 1.62 -8.55 15.84
C TRP A 128 2.85 -9.45 15.90
N ILE A 129 2.66 -10.72 15.54
CA ILE A 129 3.66 -11.77 15.58
C ILE A 129 4.00 -12.15 14.16
N GLU A 130 5.28 -11.97 13.86
CA GLU A 130 5.90 -12.31 12.59
C GLU A 130 6.07 -13.82 12.45
N TYR A 131 6.29 -14.28 11.22
CA TYR A 131 6.47 -15.69 10.90
C TYR A 131 7.84 -15.91 10.24
N GLY A 132 8.33 -17.15 10.33
CA GLY A 132 9.56 -17.57 9.67
C GLY A 132 9.30 -18.38 8.40
N GLY A 133 10.25 -18.32 7.46
CA GLY A 133 10.22 -19.09 6.22
C GLY A 133 9.45 -18.40 5.09
N ILE A 134 9.39 -19.12 3.96
CA ILE A 134 8.72 -18.66 2.74
C ILE A 134 7.28 -19.20 2.74
N SER A 135 6.32 -18.31 2.50
CA SER A 135 4.91 -18.66 2.50
C SER A 135 4.48 -19.35 1.20
N LYS A 136 3.48 -20.22 1.30
CA LYS A 136 2.91 -20.94 0.16
C LYS A 136 1.43 -20.65 0.01
N VAL A 137 0.97 -20.74 -1.23
CA VAL A 137 -0.46 -20.65 -1.55
C VAL A 137 -1.15 -21.92 -1.08
N VAL A 138 -2.30 -21.76 -0.45
CA VAL A 138 -3.16 -22.85 0.00
C VAL A 138 -4.56 -22.69 -0.58
N PRO A 139 -5.40 -23.74 -0.54
CA PRO A 139 -6.81 -23.61 -0.89
C PRO A 139 -7.47 -22.46 -0.13
N PHE A 140 -8.36 -21.73 -0.81
CA PHE A 140 -9.02 -20.57 -0.22
C PHE A 140 -9.78 -20.93 1.06
N GLY A 141 -9.45 -20.26 2.16
CA GLY A 141 -10.02 -20.49 3.48
C GLY A 141 -9.17 -21.38 4.40
N GLU A 142 -8.13 -22.01 3.88
CA GLU A 142 -7.15 -22.81 4.64
C GLU A 142 -5.89 -22.01 5.00
N GLY A 143 -5.91 -20.69 4.78
CA GLY A 143 -4.80 -19.80 5.09
C GLY A 143 -4.53 -19.62 6.58
N TYR A 144 -3.46 -18.89 6.89
CA TYR A 144 -2.99 -18.61 8.25
C TYR A 144 -3.98 -17.80 9.11
N SER A 145 -4.98 -17.18 8.50
CA SER A 145 -6.00 -16.37 9.17
C SER A 145 -7.32 -16.34 8.42
N THR A 146 -8.25 -15.51 8.91
CA THR A 146 -9.59 -15.37 8.37
C THR A 146 -9.74 -14.10 7.53
N PHE A 147 -10.92 -13.94 6.93
CA PHE A 147 -11.34 -12.74 6.23
C PHE A 147 -11.04 -11.45 7.02
N MET A 148 -10.59 -10.40 6.33
CA MET A 148 -10.23 -9.08 6.87
C MET A 148 -9.04 -9.02 7.84
N LYS A 149 -8.32 -10.13 8.04
CA LYS A 149 -7.11 -10.19 8.89
C LYS A 149 -5.80 -10.29 8.12
N GLY A 150 -5.83 -10.21 6.79
CA GLY A 150 -4.62 -10.27 5.95
C GLY A 150 -3.74 -9.04 6.13
N CYS A 151 -2.42 -9.18 5.98
CA CYS A 151 -1.49 -8.05 6.00
C CYS A 151 -1.22 -7.55 4.58
N VAL A 152 -0.96 -6.25 4.44
CA VAL A 152 -0.53 -5.66 3.15
C VAL A 152 0.92 -6.04 2.91
N VAL A 153 1.24 -6.49 1.69
CA VAL A 153 2.62 -6.84 1.33
C VAL A 153 3.32 -5.61 0.77
N ASP A 154 4.40 -5.20 1.44
CA ASP A 154 5.27 -4.08 1.04
C ASP A 154 6.63 -4.61 0.58
N MET A 155 7.20 -3.98 -0.46
CA MET A 155 8.44 -4.48 -1.07
C MET A 155 9.41 -3.41 -1.59
N LEU A 156 8.92 -2.26 -2.04
CA LEU A 156 9.72 -1.24 -2.70
C LEU A 156 10.45 -0.41 -1.64
N HIS A 157 11.79 -0.50 -1.62
CA HIS A 157 12.61 0.17 -0.62
C HIS A 157 13.71 1.00 -1.29
N PHE A 158 13.65 2.32 -1.10
CA PHE A 158 14.61 3.28 -1.64
C PHE A 158 15.35 4.02 -0.50
N PRO A 159 16.39 3.43 0.12
CA PRO A 159 17.15 4.12 1.15
C PRO A 159 17.99 5.23 0.49
N LEU A 160 17.41 6.43 0.31
CA LEU A 160 18.00 7.53 -0.45
C LEU A 160 19.13 8.24 0.31
N VAL A 161 19.03 8.36 1.63
CA VAL A 161 20.13 8.86 2.47
C VAL A 161 20.28 7.94 3.68
N ASP A 162 21.48 7.40 3.83
CA ASP A 162 21.94 6.66 4.99
C ASP A 162 23.38 7.13 5.22
N TRP A 163 23.56 8.06 6.15
CA TRP A 163 24.81 8.79 6.32
C TRP A 163 25.16 8.97 7.79
N ASN A 164 26.36 8.53 8.15
CA ASN A 164 26.99 8.87 9.42
C ASN A 164 27.60 10.27 9.34
N VAL A 165 27.00 11.23 10.05
CA VAL A 165 27.47 12.62 10.04
C VAL A 165 28.83 12.69 10.75
N PRO A 166 29.89 13.24 10.12
CA PRO A 166 31.18 13.43 10.76
C PRO A 166 31.06 14.21 12.08
N ALA A 167 31.83 13.82 13.09
CA ALA A 167 31.76 14.44 14.43
C ALA A 167 31.99 15.97 14.42
N ASN A 168 32.68 16.48 13.39
CA ASN A 168 33.06 17.88 13.25
C ASN A 168 31.91 18.78 12.77
N PHE A 169 30.76 18.21 12.41
CA PHE A 169 29.63 18.98 11.89
C PHE A 169 28.84 19.64 13.04
N PRO A 170 28.64 20.98 13.01
CA PRO A 170 27.88 21.65 14.05
C PRO A 170 26.42 21.14 14.09
N LEU A 171 25.85 21.05 15.30
CA LEU A 171 24.46 20.65 15.62
C LEU A 171 24.06 19.18 15.40
N ILE A 172 24.64 18.50 14.41
CA ILE A 172 24.27 17.13 14.01
C ILE A 172 25.44 16.14 13.92
N GLY A 173 26.66 16.58 14.25
CA GLY A 173 27.85 15.73 14.26
C GLY A 173 27.71 14.48 15.11
N GLY A 174 28.15 13.34 14.57
CA GLY A 174 28.08 12.04 15.24
C GLY A 174 26.71 11.37 15.21
N LYS A 175 25.69 11.98 14.57
CA LYS A 175 24.38 11.35 14.38
C LYS A 175 24.34 10.52 13.09
N HIS A 176 23.58 9.43 13.12
CA HIS A 176 23.18 8.72 11.93
C HIS A 176 21.94 9.38 11.34
N ILE A 177 22.01 9.83 10.08
CA ILE A 177 20.88 10.42 9.37
C ILE A 177 20.36 9.43 8.33
N GLU A 178 19.05 9.23 8.40
CA GLU A 178 18.30 8.30 7.58
C GLU A 178 17.16 9.07 6.91
N PHE A 179 17.13 9.11 5.57
CA PHE A 179 16.06 9.73 4.80
C PHE A 179 15.44 8.70 3.86
N PHE A 180 14.10 8.63 3.90
CA PHE A 180 13.27 7.79 3.05
C PHE A 180 13.46 6.26 3.23
N LYS A 181 13.47 5.78 4.48
CA LYS A 181 13.48 4.34 4.80
C LYS A 181 12.13 3.63 4.66
N TYR A 182 11.18 4.25 3.98
CA TYR A 182 9.85 3.69 3.83
C TYR A 182 9.87 2.55 2.83
N ILE A 183 9.17 1.47 3.20
CA ILE A 183 8.91 0.33 2.34
C ILE A 183 7.43 0.40 1.99
N PHE A 184 7.13 0.35 0.72
CA PHE A 184 5.77 0.52 0.19
C PHE A 184 5.56 -0.41 -1.00
N ASN A 185 4.38 -0.40 -1.59
CA ASN A 185 4.06 -1.23 -2.75
C ASN A 185 3.59 -0.43 -3.97
N VAL A 186 3.20 -1.14 -5.02
CA VAL A 186 2.74 -0.55 -6.28
C VAL A 186 1.41 0.19 -6.07
N ALA A 187 0.51 -0.33 -5.24
CA ALA A 187 -0.72 0.36 -4.86
C ALA A 187 -0.45 1.71 -4.16
N ASP A 188 0.47 1.78 -3.21
CA ASP A 188 0.85 3.05 -2.55
C ASP A 188 1.47 4.04 -3.54
N SER A 189 2.30 3.54 -4.45
CA SER A 189 2.88 4.34 -5.54
C SER A 189 1.79 4.93 -6.43
N ALA A 190 0.77 4.14 -6.78
CA ALA A 190 -0.35 4.61 -7.59
C ALA A 190 -1.19 5.68 -6.88
N ILE A 191 -1.43 5.52 -5.57
CA ILE A 191 -2.11 6.53 -4.74
C ILE A 191 -1.29 7.82 -4.70
N THR A 192 0.00 7.74 -4.40
CA THR A 192 0.89 8.92 -4.29
C THR A 192 1.01 9.66 -5.63
N VAL A 193 1.25 8.94 -6.73
CA VAL A 193 1.34 9.56 -8.06
C VAL A 193 0.00 10.14 -8.49
N GLY A 194 -1.11 9.44 -8.25
CA GLY A 194 -2.45 9.97 -8.51
C GLY A 194 -2.73 11.26 -7.73
N ALA A 195 -2.42 11.28 -6.43
CA ALA A 195 -2.57 12.47 -5.60
C ALA A 195 -1.68 13.63 -6.10
N ALA A 196 -0.42 13.37 -6.44
CA ALA A 196 0.49 14.37 -6.99
C ALA A 196 -0.02 14.95 -8.32
N LEU A 197 -0.53 14.11 -9.23
CA LEU A 197 -1.10 14.55 -10.50
C LEU A 197 -2.34 15.42 -10.29
N LEU A 198 -3.22 15.10 -9.32
CA LEU A 198 -4.36 15.95 -8.98
C LEU A 198 -3.92 17.31 -8.45
N LEU A 199 -2.87 17.35 -7.63
CA LEU A 199 -2.34 18.61 -7.09
C LEU A 199 -1.72 19.47 -8.19
N ILE A 200 -0.88 18.88 -9.04
CA ILE A 200 -0.20 19.57 -10.15
C ILE A 200 -1.21 20.10 -11.17
N PHE A 201 -2.19 19.28 -11.55
CA PHE A 201 -3.18 19.62 -12.56
C PHE A 201 -4.51 20.10 -11.97
N ARG A 202 -4.54 20.55 -10.71
CA ARG A 202 -5.76 20.95 -9.98
C ARG A 202 -6.67 21.87 -10.78
N LYS A 203 -6.13 22.92 -11.39
CA LYS A 203 -6.91 23.90 -12.19
C LYS A 203 -7.55 23.29 -13.44
N LYS A 204 -6.97 22.22 -14.01
CA LYS A 204 -7.52 21.51 -15.18
C LYS A 204 -8.44 20.35 -14.76
N ALA A 205 -8.18 19.75 -13.60
CA ALA A 205 -9.01 18.71 -13.02
C ALA A 205 -10.35 19.29 -12.53
N LEU A 206 -10.30 20.48 -11.91
CA LEU A 206 -11.43 21.16 -11.29
C LEU A 206 -11.46 22.64 -11.74
N PRO A 207 -11.85 22.92 -13.01
CA PRO A 207 -11.81 24.27 -13.57
C PRO A 207 -12.75 25.26 -12.86
N ASN A 208 -13.84 24.75 -12.27
CA ASN A 208 -14.80 25.56 -11.51
C ASN A 208 -14.53 25.51 -9.99
N GLY A 209 -13.38 24.99 -9.55
CA GLY A 209 -13.10 24.81 -8.12
C GLY A 209 -13.79 23.60 -7.49
N LEU A 210 -13.86 23.59 -6.15
CA LEU A 210 -14.55 22.58 -5.34
C LEU A 210 -15.95 23.10 -4.96
N ASP A 211 -16.72 23.52 -5.96
CA ASP A 211 -18.11 23.91 -5.74
C ASP A 211 -18.93 22.61 -5.70
N PHE A 212 -19.17 22.12 -4.48
CA PHE A 212 -20.00 20.95 -4.20
C PHE A 212 -21.46 21.33 -4.04
#